data_AF-A0A836YHC0-F1
#
_entry.id   AF-A0A836YHC0-F1
#
_cell.length_a   1.000
_cell.length_b   1.000
_cell.length_c   1.000
_cell.angle_alpha   90.00
_cell.angle_beta   90.00
_cell.angle_gamma   90.00
#
_symmetry.space_group_name_H-M   'P 1'
#
loop_
_entity.id
_entity.type
_entity.pdbx_description
1 polymer ?
#
loop_
_entity_poly.entity_id
_entity_poly.type
_entity_poly.pdbx_seq_one_letter_code
_entity_poly.pdbx_strand_id
1 'polypeptide(L)'
;MDSAYLKNHVGVLLAKGIAETVTAQPSNPQEYLALFLLHQLQDEERRAYASTQKGKVNALRQEWSERRALREKTAADVIQRSFRRFQVHLRRKRAAEEALREAYEETEAEVEELLDEEEALKAGKGGEDAEENGEGTTSDKDPAARAAAALEDKETAMSESRREFFKSQRFLLTLPKSAVGELKHMLEDMAECVRVAQDATLGAYHRAAAQEAALVELVTAPSTANAEPVLSPAAAELAERLAEHRDHRFISIPYVTYLVFRCVCYLLLNSTPKDTNTAAKVAALLKPAVLVQHLRAFNPVSSYNRGVPLRLERLVPELAAAAGGDDDDGEGNAEERRRQDDAASEEALGAPFTQPTTRQVRRAARVLRICWLDGEYQCEVDPEEFYTEEMIEEDAAESDSDDEDKAPKEKLIPTLADEINAAAKARERVEELRNIVENQVKQRGGIVMYGVMRFVTAAVAYRQARDAVVQQRQDMGLSLDDLDELPEDEAEDPMNDEALVDEETGELDMVGVQALQERLGVDTEEALAKIWEIRDRRQREAYSMKAISLQRQLDASGEEDDEEEEGESEAA
;
A
#
# COMPACT_ATOMS: atom_id res chain seq x y z
N MET A 1 72.67 -26.35 73.68
CA MET A 1 71.51 -26.27 72.77
C MET A 1 70.85 -24.92 72.98
N ASP A 2 71.26 -23.91 72.22
CA ASP A 2 70.60 -22.60 72.24
C ASP A 2 69.44 -22.64 71.25
N SER A 3 68.21 -22.75 71.74
CA SER A 3 67.03 -22.68 70.86
C SER A 3 66.83 -21.22 70.42
N ALA A 4 66.92 -20.97 69.11
CA ALA A 4 66.68 -19.65 68.52
C ALA A 4 65.29 -19.10 68.83
N TYR A 5 64.31 -19.99 69.04
CA TYR A 5 62.95 -19.64 69.47
C TYR A 5 62.94 -18.98 70.87
N LEU A 6 63.74 -19.52 71.81
CA LEU A 6 63.86 -18.96 73.15
C LEU A 6 64.51 -17.58 73.14
N LYS A 7 65.54 -17.37 72.31
CA LYS A 7 66.24 -16.07 72.24
C LYS A 7 65.46 -15.01 71.48
N ASN A 8 64.82 -15.36 70.36
CA ASN A 8 64.24 -14.37 69.45
C ASN A 8 62.76 -14.08 69.68
N HIS A 9 62.00 -14.99 70.31
CA HIS A 9 60.57 -14.79 70.56
C HIS A 9 60.27 -14.76 72.06
N VAL A 10 60.60 -15.83 72.78
CA VAL A 10 60.28 -15.92 74.21
C VAL A 10 61.05 -14.88 75.02
N GLY A 11 62.34 -14.67 74.71
CA GLY A 11 63.20 -13.69 75.38
C GLY A 11 62.73 -12.25 75.19
N VAL A 12 62.28 -11.89 73.98
CA VAL A 12 61.78 -10.55 73.68
C VAL A 12 60.42 -10.30 74.36
N LEU A 13 59.52 -11.28 74.35
CA LEU A 13 58.21 -11.19 75.00
C LEU A 13 58.33 -11.11 76.52
N LEU A 14 59.20 -11.92 77.14
CA LEU A 14 59.49 -11.85 78.58
C LEU A 14 60.16 -10.54 78.96
N ALA A 15 61.12 -10.06 78.18
CA ALA A 15 61.77 -8.77 78.43
C ALA A 15 60.76 -7.62 78.39
N LYS A 16 59.84 -7.63 77.41
CA LYS A 16 58.76 -6.64 77.30
C LYS A 16 57.76 -6.74 78.46
N GLY A 17 57.34 -7.96 78.80
CA GLY A 17 56.43 -8.20 79.93
C GLY A 17 57.03 -7.77 81.27
N ILE A 18 58.31 -8.08 81.51
CA ILE A 18 59.03 -7.63 82.71
C ILE A 18 59.15 -6.10 82.71
N ALA A 19 59.51 -5.48 81.59
CA ALA A 19 59.57 -4.02 81.49
C ALA A 19 58.22 -3.36 81.81
N GLU A 20 57.12 -3.87 81.24
CA GLU A 20 55.78 -3.37 81.52
C GLU A 20 55.36 -3.59 82.98
N THR A 21 55.69 -4.73 83.60
CA THR A 21 55.42 -4.96 85.02
C THR A 21 56.17 -4.00 85.94
N VAL A 22 57.42 -3.66 85.59
CA VAL A 22 58.25 -2.71 86.35
C VAL A 22 57.65 -1.31 86.26
N THR A 23 57.09 -0.94 85.11
CA THR A 23 56.41 0.36 84.94
C THR A 23 55.05 0.43 85.61
N ALA A 24 54.26 -0.66 85.59
CA ALA A 24 52.91 -0.69 86.13
C ALA A 24 52.86 -0.89 87.67
N GLN A 25 53.93 -1.43 88.28
CA GLN A 25 54.06 -1.74 89.71
C GLN A 25 52.81 -2.41 90.33
N PRO A 26 52.31 -3.51 89.74
CA PRO A 26 51.14 -4.21 90.26
C PRO A 26 51.42 -4.83 91.64
N SER A 27 50.39 -4.93 92.48
CA SER A 27 50.47 -5.55 93.81
C SER A 27 50.90 -7.02 93.76
N ASN A 28 50.57 -7.73 92.67
CA ASN A 28 51.05 -9.08 92.38
C ASN A 28 51.76 -9.11 91.01
N PRO A 29 53.09 -8.91 90.95
CA PRO A 29 53.84 -8.83 89.69
C PRO A 29 53.89 -10.17 88.95
N GLN A 30 53.82 -11.29 89.66
CA GLN A 30 53.82 -12.61 89.04
C GLN A 30 52.52 -12.86 88.26
N GLU A 31 51.38 -12.51 88.86
CA GLU A 31 50.06 -12.64 88.24
C GLU A 31 49.87 -11.67 87.07
N TYR A 32 50.34 -10.42 87.21
CA TYR A 32 50.29 -9.45 86.11
C TYR A 32 51.16 -9.88 84.92
N LEU A 33 52.38 -10.38 85.16
CA LEU A 33 53.23 -10.92 84.10
C LEU A 33 52.57 -12.13 83.41
N ALA A 34 51.94 -13.03 84.17
CA ALA A 34 51.23 -14.18 83.62
C ALA A 34 50.02 -13.76 82.76
N LEU A 35 49.23 -12.77 83.21
CA LEU A 35 48.11 -12.21 82.44
C LEU A 35 48.58 -11.48 81.18
N PHE A 36 49.71 -10.76 81.24
CA PHE A 36 50.31 -10.12 80.08
C PHE A 36 50.74 -11.16 79.03
N LEU A 37 51.43 -12.22 79.44
CA LEU A 37 51.83 -13.30 78.53
C LEU A 37 50.61 -14.00 77.94
N LEU A 38 49.57 -14.24 78.73
CA LEU A 38 48.29 -14.79 78.25
C LEU A 38 47.63 -13.87 77.22
N HIS A 39 47.59 -12.55 77.46
CA HIS A 39 47.04 -11.57 76.52
C HIS A 39 47.84 -11.52 75.22
N GLN A 40 49.18 -11.56 75.28
CA GLN A 40 50.01 -11.62 74.06
C GLN A 40 49.75 -12.89 73.26
N LEU A 41 49.64 -14.05 73.92
CA LEU A 41 49.26 -15.30 73.25
C LEU A 41 47.87 -15.21 72.60
N GLN A 42 46.88 -14.65 73.31
CA GLN A 42 45.53 -14.44 72.76
C GLN A 42 45.52 -13.46 71.58
N ASP A 43 46.34 -12.41 71.61
CA ASP A 43 46.48 -11.47 70.50
C ASP A 43 47.17 -12.08 69.29
N GLU A 44 48.19 -12.91 69.50
CA GLU A 44 48.85 -13.68 68.44
C GLU A 44 47.88 -14.69 67.81
N GLU A 45 47.11 -15.42 68.62
CA GLU A 45 46.04 -16.31 68.16
C GLU A 45 44.96 -15.56 67.37
N ARG A 46 44.51 -14.39 67.87
CA ARG A 46 43.54 -13.53 67.16
C ARG A 46 44.10 -13.00 65.85
N ARG A 47 45.38 -12.59 65.81
CA ARG A 47 46.05 -12.13 64.57
C ARG A 47 46.23 -13.26 63.58
N ALA A 48 46.63 -14.45 64.03
CA ALA A 48 46.72 -15.64 63.19
C ALA A 48 45.35 -16.06 62.65
N TYR A 49 44.32 -16.06 63.50
CA TYR A 49 42.95 -16.33 63.10
C TYR A 49 42.43 -15.29 62.10
N ALA A 50 42.66 -14.00 62.33
CA ALA A 50 42.28 -12.94 61.40
C ALA A 50 43.04 -13.04 60.07
N SER A 51 44.32 -13.44 60.06
CA SER A 51 45.09 -13.64 58.83
C SER A 51 44.55 -14.83 58.03
N THR A 52 44.24 -15.95 58.71
CA THR A 52 43.65 -17.12 58.05
C THR A 52 42.24 -16.83 57.52
N GLN A 53 41.42 -16.08 58.25
CA GLN A 53 40.11 -15.63 57.75
C GLN A 53 40.24 -14.70 56.54
N LYS A 54 41.15 -13.71 56.57
CA LYS A 54 41.43 -12.85 55.42
C LYS A 54 41.89 -13.66 54.20
N GLY A 55 42.76 -14.66 54.42
CA GLY A 55 43.19 -15.59 53.38
C GLY A 55 42.02 -16.35 52.76
N LYS A 56 41.11 -16.90 53.58
CA LYS A 56 39.90 -17.59 53.11
C LYS A 56 38.97 -16.68 52.31
N VAL A 57 38.72 -15.46 52.80
CA VAL A 57 37.87 -14.48 52.10
C VAL A 57 38.49 -14.08 50.75
N ASN A 58 39.80 -13.86 50.69
CA ASN A 58 40.48 -13.53 49.44
C ASN A 58 40.45 -14.69 48.44
N ALA A 59 40.63 -15.94 48.91
CA ALA A 59 40.51 -17.12 48.05
C ALA A 59 39.08 -17.25 47.48
N LEU A 60 38.05 -17.06 48.30
CA LEU A 60 36.65 -17.06 47.84
C LEU A 60 36.36 -15.93 46.84
N ARG A 61 36.94 -14.74 47.04
CA ARG A 61 36.82 -13.62 46.09
C ARG A 61 37.49 -13.94 44.75
N GLN A 62 38.68 -14.52 44.77
CA GLN A 62 39.39 -14.95 43.55
C GLN A 62 38.57 -16.00 42.80
N GLU A 63 38.13 -17.06 43.48
CA GLU A 63 37.32 -18.12 42.88
C GLU A 63 36.00 -17.57 42.30
N TRP A 64 35.33 -16.65 43.02
CA TRP A 64 34.13 -16.00 42.51
C TRP A 64 34.41 -15.14 41.28
N SER A 65 35.52 -14.38 41.27
CA SER A 65 35.92 -13.56 40.13
C SER A 65 36.26 -14.38 38.90
N GLU A 66 36.94 -15.52 39.06
CA GLU A 66 37.28 -16.44 37.98
C GLU A 66 36.02 -17.10 37.40
N ARG A 67 35.13 -17.60 38.27
CA ARG A 67 33.85 -18.16 37.85
C ARG A 67 32.99 -17.14 37.11
N ARG A 68 32.98 -15.88 37.58
CA ARG A 68 32.27 -14.79 36.91
C ARG A 68 32.89 -14.47 35.55
N ALA A 69 34.21 -14.34 35.47
CA ALA A 69 34.92 -14.08 34.22
C ALA A 69 34.67 -15.19 33.18
N LEU A 70 34.64 -16.46 33.61
CA LEU A 70 34.28 -17.58 32.73
C LEU A 70 32.84 -17.48 32.23
N ARG A 71 31.87 -17.15 33.09
CA ARG A 71 30.47 -16.96 32.68
C ARG A 71 30.33 -15.82 31.68
N GLU A 72 30.95 -14.67 31.95
CA GLU A 72 30.95 -13.51 31.06
C GLU A 72 31.59 -13.85 29.70
N LYS A 73 32.71 -14.58 29.70
CA LYS A 73 33.34 -15.08 28.47
C LYS A 73 32.41 -15.99 27.67
N THR A 74 31.75 -16.96 28.33
CA THR A 74 30.82 -17.86 27.65
C THR A 74 29.60 -17.12 27.08
N ALA A 75 29.05 -16.14 27.81
CA ALA A 75 27.95 -15.31 27.33
C ALA A 75 28.38 -14.47 26.12
N ALA A 76 29.56 -13.85 26.19
CA ALA A 76 30.13 -13.10 25.07
C ALA A 76 30.33 -13.99 23.83
N ASP A 77 30.86 -15.21 23.99
CA ASP A 77 31.02 -16.16 22.88
C ASP A 77 29.68 -16.57 22.25
N VAL A 78 28.64 -16.77 23.06
CA VAL A 78 27.29 -17.09 22.57
C VAL A 78 26.70 -15.93 21.77
N ILE A 79 26.79 -14.70 22.30
CA ILE A 79 26.32 -13.48 21.64
C ILE A 79 27.10 -13.25 20.33
N GLN A 80 28.42 -13.42 20.33
CA GLN A 80 29.23 -13.26 19.12
C GLN A 80 28.87 -14.30 18.06
N ARG A 81 28.63 -15.56 18.43
CA ARG A 81 28.21 -16.60 17.48
C ARG A 81 26.81 -16.33 16.94
N SER A 82 25.85 -15.93 17.77
CA SER A 82 24.50 -15.59 17.30
C SER A 82 24.51 -14.37 16.39
N PHE A 83 25.29 -13.34 16.74
CA PHE A 83 25.45 -12.15 15.91
C PHE A 83 26.11 -12.46 14.56
N ARG A 84 27.16 -13.29 14.53
CA ARG A 84 27.77 -13.73 13.25
C ARG A 84 26.78 -14.53 12.39
N ARG A 85 25.99 -15.43 12.99
CA ARG A 85 24.94 -16.17 12.27
C ARG A 85 23.88 -15.22 11.71
N PHE A 86 23.45 -14.24 12.51
CA PHE A 86 22.50 -13.22 12.09
C PHE A 86 23.05 -12.39 10.93
N GLN A 87 24.32 -11.94 10.99
CA GLN A 87 24.96 -11.22 9.88
C GLN A 87 25.05 -12.05 8.60
N VAL A 88 25.42 -13.33 8.70
CA VAL A 88 25.45 -14.24 7.53
C VAL A 88 24.06 -14.43 6.94
N HIS A 89 23.05 -14.63 7.79
CA HIS A 89 21.64 -14.74 7.39
C HIS A 89 21.15 -13.48 6.68
N LEU A 90 21.45 -12.31 7.25
CA LEU A 90 21.05 -11.02 6.70
C LEU A 90 21.74 -10.72 5.36
N ARG A 91 23.02 -11.07 5.20
CA ARG A 91 23.72 -10.98 3.90
C ARG A 91 23.12 -11.90 2.85
N ARG A 92 22.79 -13.14 3.22
CA ARG A 92 22.12 -14.09 2.30
C ARG A 92 20.75 -13.59 1.88
N LYS A 93 19.96 -13.05 2.81
CA LYS A 93 18.66 -12.45 2.50
C LYS A 93 18.79 -11.26 1.55
N ARG A 94 19.76 -10.37 1.76
CA ARG A 94 20.02 -9.24 0.84
C ARG A 94 20.42 -9.71 -0.55
N ALA A 95 21.35 -10.68 -0.65
CA ALA A 95 21.77 -11.21 -1.95
C ALA A 95 20.63 -11.94 -2.68
N ALA A 96 19.77 -12.69 -1.96
CA ALA A 96 18.59 -13.32 -2.55
C ALA A 96 17.57 -12.28 -3.04
N GLU A 97 17.38 -11.21 -2.28
CA GLU A 97 16.51 -10.10 -2.65
C GLU A 97 17.06 -9.31 -3.85
N GLU A 98 18.37 -9.04 -3.90
CA GLU A 98 19.05 -8.43 -5.05
C GLU A 98 18.89 -9.29 -6.31
N ALA A 99 19.10 -10.61 -6.22
CA ALA A 99 18.88 -11.51 -7.35
C ALA A 99 17.42 -11.53 -7.84
N LEU A 100 16.44 -11.41 -6.92
CA LEU A 100 15.04 -11.28 -7.31
C LEU A 100 14.72 -9.92 -7.96
N ARG A 101 15.43 -8.85 -7.59
CA ARG A 101 15.32 -7.55 -8.27
C ARG A 101 15.88 -7.59 -9.67
N GLU A 102 17.07 -8.18 -9.84
CA GLU A 102 17.68 -8.38 -11.16
C GLU A 102 16.75 -9.22 -12.05
N ALA A 103 16.21 -10.32 -11.52
CA ALA A 103 15.24 -11.15 -12.25
C ALA A 103 13.94 -10.39 -12.58
N TYR A 104 13.46 -9.51 -11.69
CA TYR A 104 12.29 -8.67 -11.96
C TYR A 104 12.55 -7.72 -13.15
N GLU A 105 13.66 -7.00 -13.11
CA GLU A 105 14.06 -6.05 -14.15
C GLU A 105 14.31 -6.75 -15.50
N GLU A 106 14.92 -7.94 -15.48
CA GLU A 106 15.09 -8.78 -16.68
C GLU A 106 13.74 -9.22 -17.26
N THR A 107 12.80 -9.67 -16.42
CA THR A 107 11.47 -10.07 -16.91
C THR A 107 10.63 -8.89 -17.41
N GLU A 108 10.79 -7.70 -16.85
CA GLU A 108 10.10 -6.50 -17.32
C GLU A 108 10.62 -6.07 -18.70
N ALA A 109 11.96 -6.10 -18.88
CA ALA A 109 12.60 -5.82 -20.17
C ALA A 109 12.22 -6.83 -21.25
N GLU A 110 12.23 -8.14 -20.93
CA GLU A 110 11.83 -9.20 -21.87
C GLU A 110 10.39 -9.00 -22.39
N VAL A 111 9.46 -8.60 -21.53
CA VAL A 111 8.06 -8.35 -21.95
C VAL A 111 7.94 -7.09 -22.78
N GLU A 112 8.67 -6.05 -22.42
CA GLU A 112 8.70 -4.82 -23.19
C GLU A 112 9.15 -5.08 -24.63
N GLU A 113 10.21 -5.87 -24.82
CA GLU A 113 10.66 -6.31 -26.15
C GLU A 113 9.55 -7.09 -26.89
N LEU A 114 8.89 -8.06 -26.23
CA LEU A 114 7.81 -8.84 -26.84
C LEU A 114 6.58 -8.00 -27.21
N LEU A 115 6.26 -6.98 -26.42
CA LEU A 115 5.14 -6.06 -26.70
C LEU A 115 5.48 -5.12 -27.84
N ASP A 116 6.71 -4.61 -27.89
CA ASP A 116 7.18 -3.78 -29.01
C ASP A 116 7.21 -4.60 -30.33
N GLU A 117 7.57 -5.89 -30.27
CA GLU A 117 7.45 -6.82 -31.40
C GLU A 117 5.98 -7.04 -31.82
N GLU A 118 5.05 -7.18 -30.87
CA GLU A 118 3.61 -7.27 -31.16
C GLU A 118 3.10 -6.03 -31.89
N GLU A 119 3.47 -4.85 -31.41
CA GLU A 119 3.11 -3.55 -32.01
C GLU A 119 3.69 -3.43 -33.43
N ALA A 120 4.95 -3.82 -33.63
CA ALA A 120 5.58 -3.83 -34.96
C ALA A 120 4.89 -4.80 -35.93
N LEU A 121 4.47 -5.98 -35.48
CA LEU A 121 3.71 -6.95 -36.29
C LEU A 121 2.33 -6.42 -36.68
N LYS A 122 1.62 -5.76 -35.75
CA LYS A 122 0.33 -5.11 -36.04
C LYS A 122 0.48 -3.97 -37.04
N ALA A 123 1.51 -3.14 -36.89
CA ALA A 123 1.81 -2.06 -37.84
C ALA A 123 2.16 -2.61 -39.24
N GLY A 124 2.89 -3.73 -39.31
CA GLY A 124 3.22 -4.40 -40.58
C GLY A 124 2.01 -4.97 -41.33
N LYS A 125 0.96 -5.39 -40.60
CA LYS A 125 -0.30 -5.88 -41.18
C LYS A 125 -1.29 -4.79 -41.54
N GLY A 126 -1.29 -3.68 -40.80
CA GLY A 126 -2.14 -2.52 -41.08
C GLY A 126 -1.80 -1.79 -42.40
N GLY A 127 -0.70 -2.16 -43.06
CA GLY A 127 -0.27 -1.57 -44.34
C GLY A 127 -0.95 -2.10 -45.60
N GLU A 128 -1.73 -3.20 -45.54
CA GLU A 128 -2.40 -3.76 -46.73
C GLU A 128 -3.89 -3.39 -46.87
N ASP A 129 -4.55 -2.84 -45.84
CA ASP A 129 -5.98 -2.51 -45.86
C ASP A 129 -6.31 -1.03 -45.49
N ALA A 130 -5.32 -0.16 -45.37
CA ALA A 130 -5.49 1.26 -44.96
C ALA A 130 -5.54 2.27 -46.12
N GLU A 131 -6.07 1.87 -47.29
CA GLU A 131 -6.46 2.80 -48.36
C GLU A 131 -7.95 2.65 -48.67
N GLU A 132 -8.84 3.17 -47.81
CA GLU A 132 -10.05 3.89 -48.23
C GLU A 132 -10.85 4.41 -47.03
N ASN A 133 -11.28 5.68 -47.14
CA ASN A 133 -12.18 6.46 -46.25
C ASN A 133 -11.47 7.20 -45.10
N GLY A 134 -11.34 8.53 -45.08
CA GLY A 134 -11.85 9.56 -45.98
C GLY A 134 -11.33 10.92 -45.50
N GLU A 135 -10.91 11.74 -46.45
CA GLU A 135 -10.56 13.14 -46.26
C GLU A 135 -11.74 13.97 -45.69
N GLY A 136 -11.44 14.77 -44.67
CA GLY A 136 -12.00 16.12 -44.51
C GLY A 136 -13.20 16.26 -43.57
N THR A 137 -12.98 16.80 -42.37
CA THR A 137 -13.23 18.22 -42.05
C THR A 137 -13.04 18.45 -40.54
N THR A 138 -12.12 19.34 -40.19
CA THR A 138 -11.91 19.86 -38.83
C THR A 138 -13.11 20.73 -38.45
N SER A 139 -14.04 20.15 -37.71
CA SER A 139 -15.11 20.86 -37.00
C SER A 139 -15.26 20.21 -35.63
N ASP A 140 -14.64 20.81 -34.61
CA ASP A 140 -14.69 20.40 -33.20
C ASP A 140 -16.10 20.46 -32.57
N LYS A 141 -17.14 20.68 -33.37
CA LYS A 141 -18.54 20.85 -32.94
C LYS A 141 -19.45 19.64 -33.22
N ASP A 142 -18.96 18.59 -33.88
CA ASP A 142 -19.79 17.40 -34.12
C ASP A 142 -19.73 16.41 -32.93
N PRO A 143 -20.88 16.05 -32.32
CA PRO A 143 -20.93 15.14 -31.17
C PRO A 143 -20.40 13.74 -31.52
N ALA A 144 -20.53 13.32 -32.78
CA ALA A 144 -19.97 12.06 -33.28
C ALA A 144 -18.44 12.07 -33.32
N ALA A 145 -17.81 13.21 -33.68
CA ALA A 145 -16.36 13.36 -33.71
C ALA A 145 -15.77 13.35 -32.29
N ARG A 146 -16.41 14.05 -31.34
CA ARG A 146 -16.00 14.02 -29.92
C ARG A 146 -16.16 12.64 -29.30
N ALA A 147 -17.25 11.95 -29.60
CA ALA A 147 -17.46 10.59 -29.13
C ALA A 147 -16.37 9.65 -29.67
N ALA A 148 -16.01 9.78 -30.96
CA ALA A 148 -14.96 8.98 -31.58
C ALA A 148 -13.57 9.25 -30.97
N ALA A 149 -13.21 10.52 -30.73
CA ALA A 149 -11.97 10.86 -30.04
C ALA A 149 -11.93 10.28 -28.61
N ALA A 150 -13.04 10.39 -27.86
CA ALA A 150 -13.14 9.79 -26.53
C ALA A 150 -13.06 8.25 -26.53
N LEU A 151 -13.46 7.59 -27.62
CA LEU A 151 -13.27 6.14 -27.78
C LEU A 151 -11.79 5.83 -28.02
N GLU A 152 -11.11 6.58 -28.87
CA GLU A 152 -9.67 6.43 -29.13
C GLU A 152 -8.85 6.61 -27.85
N ASP A 153 -9.15 7.62 -27.03
CA ASP A 153 -8.51 7.84 -25.72
C ASP A 153 -8.74 6.68 -24.74
N LYS A 154 -9.92 6.05 -24.77
CA LYS A 154 -10.19 4.86 -23.95
C LYS A 154 -9.47 3.62 -24.47
N GLU A 155 -9.34 3.46 -25.78
CA GLU A 155 -8.62 2.36 -26.41
C GLU A 155 -7.10 2.46 -26.18
N THR A 156 -6.54 3.68 -26.22
CA THR A 156 -5.14 3.92 -25.84
C THR A 156 -4.92 3.58 -24.36
N ALA A 157 -5.75 4.09 -23.45
CA ALA A 157 -5.68 3.76 -22.03
C ALA A 157 -5.83 2.25 -21.75
N MET A 158 -6.66 1.54 -22.51
CA MET A 158 -6.79 0.08 -22.44
C MET A 158 -5.52 -0.62 -22.90
N SER A 159 -4.90 -0.18 -23.98
CA SER A 159 -3.67 -0.78 -24.50
C SER A 159 -2.47 -0.55 -23.58
N GLU A 160 -2.35 0.64 -22.97
CA GLU A 160 -1.36 0.93 -21.93
C GLU A 160 -1.57 0.06 -20.68
N SER A 161 -2.82 -0.05 -20.22
CA SER A 161 -3.15 -0.90 -19.07
C SER A 161 -2.87 -2.39 -19.34
N ARG A 162 -3.10 -2.84 -20.58
CA ARG A 162 -2.72 -4.19 -21.03
C ARG A 162 -1.20 -4.39 -20.98
N ARG A 163 -0.43 -3.42 -21.46
CA ARG A 163 1.05 -3.44 -21.44
C ARG A 163 1.57 -3.55 -20.01
N GLU A 164 1.06 -2.74 -19.09
CA GLU A 164 1.41 -2.79 -17.66
C GLU A 164 1.01 -4.12 -16.99
N PHE A 165 -0.13 -4.69 -17.39
CA PHE A 165 -0.55 -6.00 -16.90
C PHE A 165 0.43 -7.10 -17.31
N PHE A 166 0.84 -7.17 -18.59
CA PHE A 166 1.79 -8.21 -19.02
C PHE A 166 3.18 -8.02 -18.43
N LYS A 167 3.65 -6.78 -18.27
CA LYS A 167 4.91 -6.47 -17.57
C LYS A 167 4.90 -7.05 -16.16
N SER A 168 3.84 -6.76 -15.40
CA SER A 168 3.71 -7.25 -14.02
C SER A 168 3.43 -8.76 -13.93
N GLN A 169 2.75 -9.36 -14.91
CA GLN A 169 2.49 -10.80 -14.95
C GLN A 169 3.78 -11.60 -15.16
N ARG A 170 4.68 -11.20 -16.07
CA ARG A 170 5.85 -12.03 -16.42
C ARG A 170 6.70 -12.41 -15.22
N PHE A 171 6.90 -11.49 -14.29
CA PHE A 171 7.60 -11.79 -13.05
C PHE A 171 6.91 -12.88 -12.21
N LEU A 172 5.57 -12.94 -12.19
CA LEU A 172 4.85 -13.98 -11.44
C LEU A 172 5.01 -15.38 -12.04
N LEU A 173 5.35 -15.49 -13.33
CA LEU A 173 5.72 -16.77 -13.97
C LEU A 173 6.98 -17.37 -13.35
N THR A 174 7.92 -16.55 -12.91
CA THR A 174 9.20 -16.99 -12.32
C THR A 174 9.13 -17.19 -10.81
N LEU A 175 8.08 -16.67 -10.15
CA LEU A 175 7.96 -16.73 -8.70
C LEU A 175 7.88 -18.17 -8.14
N PRO A 176 8.74 -18.53 -7.18
CA PRO A 176 8.65 -19.82 -6.51
C PRO A 176 7.55 -19.82 -5.44
N LYS A 177 6.91 -20.98 -5.22
CA LYS A 177 5.91 -21.17 -4.15
C LYS A 177 6.43 -20.82 -2.75
N SER A 178 7.73 -20.90 -2.51
CA SER A 178 8.35 -20.52 -1.23
C SER A 178 8.27 -19.01 -0.99
N ALA A 179 8.42 -18.17 -2.02
CA ALA A 179 8.35 -16.72 -1.88
C ALA A 179 6.96 -16.26 -1.41
N VAL A 180 5.91 -16.81 -2.02
CA VAL A 180 4.53 -16.59 -1.58
C VAL A 180 4.27 -17.15 -0.18
N GLY A 181 4.87 -18.30 0.16
CA GLY A 181 4.82 -18.87 1.50
C GLY A 181 5.47 -17.97 2.57
N GLU A 182 6.58 -17.32 2.25
CA GLU A 182 7.24 -16.36 3.14
C GLU A 182 6.38 -15.12 3.38
N LEU A 183 5.74 -14.57 2.33
CA LEU A 183 4.80 -13.44 2.48
C LEU A 183 3.58 -13.82 3.33
N LYS A 184 3.04 -15.03 3.14
CA LYS A 184 1.96 -15.55 3.99
C LYS A 184 2.39 -15.62 5.46
N HIS A 185 3.55 -16.20 5.75
CA HIS A 185 4.03 -16.29 7.13
C HIS A 185 4.33 -14.92 7.72
N MET A 186 4.83 -13.96 6.93
CA MET A 186 4.99 -12.57 7.37
C MET A 186 3.64 -11.97 7.78
N LEU A 187 2.58 -12.21 7.00
CA LEU A 187 1.24 -11.75 7.33
C LEU A 187 0.71 -12.36 8.63
N GLU A 188 0.95 -13.66 8.86
CA GLU A 188 0.58 -14.36 10.10
C GLU A 188 1.38 -13.83 11.31
N ASP A 189 2.69 -13.68 11.17
CA ASP A 189 3.60 -13.22 12.23
C ASP A 189 3.34 -11.76 12.62
N MET A 190 2.90 -10.93 11.67
CA MET A 190 2.65 -9.50 11.86
C MET A 190 1.16 -9.14 11.95
N ALA A 191 0.30 -10.12 12.24
CA ALA A 191 -1.15 -9.93 12.32
C ALA A 191 -1.57 -8.83 13.31
N GLU A 192 -0.85 -8.64 14.41
CA GLU A 192 -1.14 -7.57 15.37
C GLU A 192 -0.82 -6.18 14.80
N CYS A 193 0.24 -6.04 14.00
CA CYS A 193 0.54 -4.79 13.30
C CYS A 193 -0.55 -4.45 12.28
N VAL A 194 -1.09 -5.47 11.59
CA VAL A 194 -2.24 -5.32 10.70
C VAL A 194 -3.46 -4.85 11.48
N ARG A 195 -3.78 -5.50 12.62
CA ARG A 195 -4.91 -5.13 13.46
C ARG A 195 -4.86 -3.67 13.92
N VAL A 196 -3.69 -3.20 14.37
CA VAL A 196 -3.49 -1.80 14.78
C VAL A 196 -3.70 -0.83 13.62
N ALA A 197 -3.23 -1.17 12.41
CA ALA A 197 -3.44 -0.34 11.23
C ALA A 197 -4.90 -0.34 10.73
N GLN A 198 -5.60 -1.48 10.88
CA GLN A 198 -7.03 -1.58 10.63
C GLN A 198 -7.82 -0.69 11.60
N ASP A 199 -7.50 -0.70 12.90
CA ASP A 199 -8.16 0.17 13.90
C ASP A 199 -8.00 1.66 13.53
N ALA A 200 -6.81 2.05 13.06
CA ALA A 200 -6.56 3.42 12.59
C ALA A 200 -7.40 3.78 11.36
N THR A 201 -7.59 2.84 10.43
CA THR A 201 -8.42 3.04 9.23
C THR A 201 -9.91 3.04 9.57
N LEU A 202 -10.35 2.23 10.53
CA LEU A 202 -11.71 2.26 11.08
C LEU A 202 -12.01 3.62 11.75
N GLY A 203 -11.04 4.18 12.49
CA GLY A 203 -11.13 5.53 13.02
C GLY A 203 -11.30 6.58 11.94
N ALA A 204 -10.53 6.49 10.85
CA ALA A 204 -10.66 7.37 9.68
C ALA A 204 -12.04 7.24 9.01
N TYR A 205 -12.53 6.02 8.84
CA TYR A 205 -13.88 5.74 8.33
C TYR A 205 -14.97 6.41 9.17
N HIS A 206 -14.97 6.21 10.49
CA HIS A 206 -16.00 6.82 11.35
C HIS A 206 -15.99 8.35 11.30
N ARG A 207 -14.81 8.97 11.21
CA ARG A 207 -14.70 10.42 11.03
C ARG A 207 -15.24 10.88 9.68
N ALA A 208 -14.85 10.20 8.59
CA ALA A 208 -15.33 10.53 7.26
C ALA A 208 -16.85 10.37 7.15
N ALA A 209 -17.41 9.30 7.72
CA ALA A 209 -18.85 9.05 7.75
C ALA A 209 -19.60 10.12 8.56
N ALA A 210 -19.06 10.54 9.70
CA ALA A 210 -19.67 11.61 10.50
C ALA A 210 -19.65 12.97 9.77
N GLN A 211 -18.56 13.28 9.06
CA GLN A 211 -18.47 14.47 8.21
C GLN A 211 -19.51 14.42 7.08
N GLU A 212 -19.65 13.27 6.42
CA GLU A 212 -20.65 13.10 5.36
C GLU A 212 -22.08 13.25 5.87
N ALA A 213 -22.42 12.64 7.00
CA ALA A 213 -23.74 12.77 7.58
C ALA A 213 -24.07 14.24 7.90
N ALA A 214 -23.12 14.98 8.48
CA ALA A 214 -23.29 16.39 8.78
C ALA A 214 -23.48 17.26 7.51
N LEU A 215 -22.76 16.94 6.42
CA LEU A 215 -22.92 17.62 5.13
C LEU A 215 -24.31 17.37 4.52
N VAL A 216 -24.79 16.13 4.54
CA VAL A 216 -26.12 15.79 4.02
C VAL A 216 -27.22 16.51 4.82
N GLU A 217 -27.10 16.58 6.15
CA GLU A 217 -28.03 17.34 6.99
C GLU A 217 -28.06 18.83 6.64
N LEU A 218 -26.91 19.44 6.33
CA LEU A 218 -26.83 20.85 5.91
C LEU A 218 -27.49 21.09 4.55
N VAL A 219 -27.28 20.20 3.58
CA VAL A 219 -27.83 20.35 2.21
C VAL A 219 -29.35 20.08 2.16
N THR A 220 -29.84 19.18 3.01
CA THR A 220 -31.26 18.79 3.05
C THR A 220 -32.11 19.67 3.98
N ALA A 221 -31.49 20.54 4.80
CA ALA A 221 -32.22 21.49 5.62
C ALA A 221 -32.98 22.50 4.75
N PRO A 222 -34.25 22.83 5.06
CA PRO A 222 -35.05 23.75 4.26
C PRO A 222 -34.40 25.14 4.26
N SER A 223 -33.81 25.50 3.12
CA SER A 223 -33.13 26.79 2.91
C SER A 223 -34.10 27.95 3.07
N THR A 224 -33.90 28.74 4.12
CA THR A 224 -34.39 30.12 4.16
C THR A 224 -33.42 31.00 3.37
N ALA A 225 -33.73 31.23 2.10
CA ALA A 225 -33.27 32.30 1.22
C ALA A 225 -31.75 32.45 0.97
N ASN A 226 -31.35 32.20 -0.29
CA ASN A 226 -30.25 32.85 -1.04
C ASN A 226 -28.86 32.95 -0.37
N ALA A 227 -28.44 31.96 0.41
CA ALA A 227 -27.03 31.81 0.76
C ALA A 227 -26.49 30.57 0.07
N GLU A 228 -25.42 30.75 -0.72
CA GLU A 228 -24.58 29.67 -1.22
C GLU A 228 -24.24 28.69 -0.09
N PRO A 229 -24.11 27.38 -0.37
CA PRO A 229 -23.77 26.39 0.63
C PRO A 229 -22.28 26.49 0.99
N VAL A 230 -21.89 27.59 1.64
CA VAL A 230 -20.57 27.72 2.24
C VAL A 230 -20.59 26.91 3.52
N LEU A 231 -19.73 25.89 3.58
CA LEU A 231 -19.38 25.18 4.82
C LEU A 231 -19.21 26.21 5.94
N SER A 232 -20.01 26.11 7.01
CA SER A 232 -19.88 27.04 8.13
C SER A 232 -18.42 27.07 8.60
N PRO A 233 -17.87 28.22 9.03
CA PRO A 233 -16.48 28.31 9.50
C PRO A 233 -16.14 27.28 10.59
N ALA A 234 -17.13 26.92 11.41
CA ALA A 234 -17.00 25.88 12.43
C ALA A 234 -16.89 24.46 11.85
N ALA A 235 -17.54 24.18 10.71
CA ALA A 235 -17.42 22.92 9.99
C ALA A 235 -16.10 22.82 9.22
N ALA A 236 -15.63 23.93 8.64
CA ALA A 236 -14.30 24.02 8.03
C ALA A 236 -13.18 23.86 9.08
N GLU A 237 -13.29 24.53 10.23
CA GLU A 237 -12.34 24.39 11.35
C GLU A 237 -12.40 22.98 11.97
N LEU A 238 -13.57 22.34 12.03
CA LEU A 238 -13.69 20.94 12.45
C LEU A 238 -13.07 19.99 11.42
N ALA A 239 -13.27 20.23 10.13
CA ALA A 239 -12.65 19.44 9.05
C ALA A 239 -11.12 19.57 9.06
N GLU A 240 -10.60 20.78 9.28
CA GLU A 240 -9.16 21.06 9.42
C GLU A 240 -8.58 20.43 10.70
N ARG A 241 -9.30 20.47 11.83
CA ARG A 241 -8.90 19.79 13.07
C ARG A 241 -8.98 18.26 13.00
N LEU A 242 -9.82 17.73 12.09
CA LEU A 242 -9.97 16.29 11.84
C LEU A 242 -9.07 15.80 10.70
N ALA A 243 -8.41 16.70 9.96
CA ALA A 243 -7.35 16.39 9.02
C ALA A 243 -6.10 15.95 9.81
N GLU A 244 -6.14 14.71 10.32
CA GLU A 244 -4.92 14.03 10.75
C GLU A 244 -4.02 13.88 9.52
N HIS A 245 -3.00 14.73 9.40
CA HIS A 245 -1.88 14.44 8.52
C HIS A 245 -1.26 13.11 8.97
N ARG A 246 -1.46 12.06 8.16
CA ARG A 246 -0.80 10.78 8.40
C ARG A 246 0.71 10.97 8.22
N ASP A 247 1.50 10.31 9.06
CA ASP A 247 2.96 10.36 8.91
C ASP A 247 3.39 9.34 7.86
N HIS A 248 3.47 9.78 6.60
CA HIS A 248 3.86 8.95 5.46
C HIS A 248 5.35 8.56 5.47
N ARG A 249 6.14 9.04 6.45
CA ARG A 249 7.54 8.59 6.61
C ARG A 249 7.63 7.08 6.85
N PHE A 250 6.61 6.48 7.45
CA PHE A 250 6.60 5.04 7.75
C PHE A 250 5.28 4.39 7.40
N ILE A 251 5.19 3.85 6.19
CA ILE A 251 4.06 3.05 5.74
C ILE A 251 4.12 1.68 6.43
N SER A 252 2.94 1.22 6.87
CA SER A 252 2.77 -0.10 7.47
C SER A 252 2.77 -1.18 6.38
N ILE A 253 3.97 -1.68 6.04
CA ILE A 253 4.14 -2.78 5.08
C ILE A 253 3.28 -4.02 5.39
N PRO A 254 3.12 -4.46 6.66
CA PRO A 254 2.23 -5.59 6.96
C PRO A 254 0.78 -5.30 6.56
N TYR A 255 0.32 -4.06 6.74
CA TYR A 255 -1.02 -3.65 6.36
C TYR A 255 -1.18 -3.57 4.84
N VAL A 256 -0.20 -3.03 4.11
CA VAL A 256 -0.17 -3.07 2.64
C VAL A 256 -0.20 -4.51 2.12
N THR A 257 0.62 -5.39 2.70
CA THR A 257 0.63 -6.83 2.38
C THR A 257 -0.76 -7.45 2.56
N TYR A 258 -1.42 -7.12 3.67
CA TYR A 258 -2.79 -7.54 3.95
C TYR A 258 -3.79 -7.04 2.90
N LEU A 259 -3.79 -5.74 2.57
CA LEU A 259 -4.71 -5.15 1.59
C LEU A 259 -4.50 -5.74 0.20
N VAL A 260 -3.25 -5.87 -0.26
CA VAL A 260 -2.96 -6.47 -1.56
C VAL A 260 -3.40 -7.93 -1.61
N PHE A 261 -3.13 -8.72 -0.58
CA PHE A 261 -3.61 -10.11 -0.55
C PHE A 261 -5.13 -10.23 -0.43
N ARG A 262 -5.83 -9.24 0.15
CA ARG A 262 -7.29 -9.17 0.08
C ARG A 262 -7.77 -8.96 -1.34
N CYS A 263 -7.17 -8.02 -2.07
CA CYS A 263 -7.49 -7.81 -3.48
C CYS A 263 -7.22 -9.06 -4.31
N VAL A 264 -6.12 -9.79 -4.05
CA VAL A 264 -5.86 -11.11 -4.65
C VAL A 264 -6.99 -12.09 -4.35
N CYS A 265 -7.50 -12.16 -3.12
CA CYS A 265 -8.61 -13.04 -2.77
C CYS A 265 -9.92 -12.63 -3.46
N TYR A 266 -10.18 -11.32 -3.59
CA TYR A 266 -11.35 -10.82 -4.32
C TYR A 266 -11.30 -11.19 -5.81
N LEU A 267 -10.17 -10.96 -6.47
CA LEU A 267 -10.01 -11.23 -7.90
C LEU A 267 -9.92 -12.73 -8.23
N LEU A 268 -9.18 -13.52 -7.45
CA LEU A 268 -8.89 -14.93 -7.79
C LEU A 268 -9.87 -15.93 -7.17
N LEU A 269 -10.44 -15.59 -6.01
CA LEU A 269 -11.24 -16.52 -5.20
C LEU A 269 -12.70 -16.08 -5.03
N ASN A 270 -13.06 -14.90 -5.55
CA ASN A 270 -14.37 -14.27 -5.36
C ASN A 270 -14.78 -14.23 -3.87
N SER A 271 -13.81 -13.98 -2.99
CA SER A 271 -14.04 -13.99 -1.54
C SER A 271 -14.91 -12.83 -1.08
N THR A 272 -15.59 -12.99 0.06
CA THR A 272 -16.38 -11.91 0.68
C THR A 272 -15.57 -11.15 1.74
N PRO A 273 -15.93 -9.90 2.08
CA PRO A 273 -15.30 -9.16 3.18
C PRO A 273 -15.25 -9.96 4.51
N LYS A 274 -16.28 -10.76 4.78
CA LYS A 274 -16.37 -11.62 5.96
C LYS A 274 -15.32 -12.74 5.97
N ASP A 275 -14.93 -13.22 4.80
CA ASP A 275 -13.86 -14.21 4.62
C ASP A 275 -12.47 -13.58 4.73
N THR A 276 -12.35 -12.28 4.50
CA THR A 276 -11.06 -11.57 4.41
C THR A 276 -10.80 -10.55 5.53
N ASN A 277 -11.70 -10.41 6.50
CA ASN A 277 -11.65 -9.32 7.50
C ASN A 277 -10.46 -9.32 8.47
N THR A 278 -9.62 -10.36 8.49
CA THR A 278 -8.44 -10.45 9.37
C THR A 278 -7.27 -11.10 8.64
N ALA A 279 -6.05 -10.72 9.02
CA ALA A 279 -4.81 -11.29 8.47
C ALA A 279 -4.79 -12.83 8.50
N ALA A 280 -5.26 -13.43 9.60
CA ALA A 280 -5.31 -14.88 9.75
C ALA A 280 -6.27 -15.56 8.75
N LYS A 281 -7.44 -14.97 8.48
CA LYS A 281 -8.37 -15.54 7.49
C LYS A 281 -7.86 -15.37 6.07
N VAL A 282 -7.28 -14.23 5.73
CA VAL A 282 -6.60 -14.03 4.44
C VAL A 282 -5.51 -15.08 4.27
N ALA A 283 -4.61 -15.22 5.25
CA ALA A 283 -3.56 -16.25 5.21
C ALA A 283 -4.13 -17.67 5.05
N ALA A 284 -5.27 -17.99 5.67
CA ALA A 284 -5.93 -19.30 5.53
C ALA A 284 -6.41 -19.58 4.10
N LEU A 285 -6.87 -18.56 3.37
CA LEU A 285 -7.28 -18.68 1.96
C LEU A 285 -6.08 -18.85 1.03
N LEU A 286 -4.95 -18.23 1.35
CA LEU A 286 -3.73 -18.29 0.54
C LEU A 286 -3.01 -19.64 0.73
N LYS A 287 -3.20 -20.56 -0.23
CA LYS A 287 -2.38 -21.78 -0.35
C LYS A 287 -1.25 -21.51 -1.35
N PRO A 288 0.03 -21.42 -0.94
CA PRO A 288 1.09 -20.89 -1.80
C PRO A 288 1.23 -21.59 -3.16
N ALA A 289 1.12 -22.92 -3.21
CA ALA A 289 1.21 -23.67 -4.47
C ALA A 289 0.04 -23.37 -5.42
N VAL A 290 -1.18 -23.35 -4.88
CA VAL A 290 -2.41 -23.08 -5.64
C VAL A 290 -2.42 -21.62 -6.08
N LEU A 291 -2.03 -20.70 -5.21
CA LEU A 291 -1.98 -19.27 -5.49
C LEU A 291 -1.00 -18.94 -6.62
N VAL A 292 0.20 -19.53 -6.61
CA VAL A 292 1.14 -19.34 -7.72
C VAL A 292 0.56 -19.86 -9.04
N GLN A 293 -0.13 -21.00 -9.05
CA GLN A 293 -0.80 -21.48 -10.26
C GLN A 293 -1.86 -20.50 -10.76
N HIS A 294 -2.68 -19.98 -9.85
CA HIS A 294 -3.69 -18.97 -10.17
C HIS A 294 -3.09 -17.68 -10.72
N LEU A 295 -2.10 -17.10 -10.03
CA LEU A 295 -1.46 -15.86 -10.44
C LEU A 295 -0.89 -15.97 -11.85
N ARG A 296 -0.27 -17.11 -12.18
CA ARG A 296 0.32 -17.35 -13.50
C ARG A 296 -0.68 -17.53 -14.62
N ALA A 297 -1.87 -18.05 -14.31
CA ALA A 297 -2.91 -18.34 -15.28
C ALA A 297 -3.96 -17.22 -15.40
N PHE A 298 -4.01 -16.31 -14.43
CA PHE A 298 -5.06 -15.32 -14.28
C PHE A 298 -5.15 -14.39 -15.48
N ASN A 299 -6.37 -14.25 -16.00
CA ASN A 299 -6.72 -13.26 -17.00
C ASN A 299 -7.85 -12.38 -16.45
N PRO A 300 -7.67 -11.04 -16.37
CA PRO A 300 -8.70 -10.15 -15.84
C PRO A 300 -9.86 -9.92 -16.81
N VAL A 301 -9.70 -10.19 -18.11
CA VAL A 301 -10.68 -9.81 -19.16
C VAL A 301 -11.33 -10.98 -19.89
N SER A 302 -10.97 -12.22 -19.55
CA SER A 302 -11.58 -13.42 -20.13
C SER A 302 -11.41 -14.63 -19.22
N SER A 303 -12.17 -15.69 -19.50
CA SER A 303 -12.02 -16.96 -18.80
C SER A 303 -10.67 -17.65 -19.05
N TYR A 304 -10.17 -18.37 -18.05
CA TYR A 304 -8.83 -18.97 -18.08
C TYR A 304 -8.77 -20.30 -17.33
N ASN A 305 -7.75 -21.11 -17.67
CA ASN A 305 -7.53 -22.43 -17.07
C ASN A 305 -6.35 -22.40 -16.09
N ARG A 306 -6.55 -22.82 -14.83
CA ARG A 306 -5.50 -22.82 -13.77
C ARG A 306 -4.22 -23.55 -14.15
N GLY A 307 -4.31 -24.57 -15.00
CA GLY A 307 -3.18 -25.38 -15.45
C GLY A 307 -2.36 -24.73 -16.56
N VAL A 308 -2.86 -23.65 -17.17
CA VAL A 308 -2.27 -23.04 -18.37
C VAL A 308 -1.79 -21.62 -18.01
N PRO A 309 -0.47 -21.39 -17.90
CA PRO A 309 0.06 -20.06 -17.68
C PRO A 309 -0.31 -19.11 -18.83
N LEU A 310 -0.71 -17.89 -18.47
CA LEU A 310 -0.99 -16.79 -19.38
C LEU A 310 0.34 -16.23 -19.88
N ARG A 311 0.58 -16.39 -21.18
CA ARG A 311 1.81 -16.00 -21.87
C ARG A 311 1.43 -15.18 -23.10
N LEU A 312 2.07 -14.02 -23.28
CA LEU A 312 1.83 -13.13 -24.41
C LEU A 312 2.07 -13.88 -25.73
N GLU A 313 3.12 -14.70 -25.76
CA GLU A 313 3.55 -15.51 -26.90
C GLU A 313 2.48 -16.53 -27.34
N ARG A 314 1.56 -16.92 -26.45
CA ARG A 314 0.44 -17.81 -26.77
C ARG A 314 -0.78 -17.05 -27.27
N LEU A 315 -0.94 -15.80 -26.85
CA LEU A 315 -2.06 -14.94 -27.25
C LEU A 315 -1.82 -14.32 -28.63
N VAL A 316 -0.57 -14.18 -29.04
CA VAL A 316 -0.17 -13.69 -30.37
C VAL A 316 0.56 -14.84 -31.10
N PRO A 317 -0.16 -15.66 -31.90
CA PRO A 317 0.42 -16.80 -32.60
C PRO A 317 1.64 -16.46 -33.49
N GLU A 318 1.75 -15.20 -33.87
CA GLU A 318 2.79 -14.67 -34.77
C GLU A 318 4.09 -14.38 -34.04
N LEU A 319 4.03 -14.04 -32.74
CA LEU A 319 5.21 -14.00 -31.88
C LEU A 319 5.76 -15.42 -31.67
N ALA A 320 4.88 -16.42 -31.51
CA ALA A 320 5.32 -17.82 -31.43
C ALA A 320 5.98 -18.31 -32.73
N ALA A 321 5.55 -17.82 -33.90
CA ALA A 321 6.16 -18.12 -35.18
C ALA A 321 7.49 -17.37 -35.39
N ALA A 322 7.58 -16.11 -34.96
CA ALA A 322 8.77 -15.27 -35.07
C ALA A 322 9.90 -15.70 -34.12
N ALA A 323 9.56 -16.20 -32.92
CA ALA A 323 10.51 -16.74 -31.95
C ALA A 323 11.14 -18.09 -32.35
N GLY A 324 10.86 -18.59 -33.57
CA GLY A 324 11.41 -19.84 -34.07
C GLY A 324 10.67 -21.05 -33.48
N GLY A 325 9.44 -21.26 -33.91
CA GLY A 325 8.74 -22.52 -33.73
C GLY A 325 9.40 -23.66 -34.53
N ASP A 326 10.50 -24.18 -34.00
CA ASP A 326 10.88 -25.60 -34.14
C ASP A 326 11.06 -26.13 -32.71
N ASP A 327 10.01 -26.78 -32.19
CA ASP A 327 10.05 -27.58 -30.95
C ASP A 327 10.87 -28.87 -31.20
N ASP A 328 12.12 -28.73 -31.67
CA ASP A 328 13.09 -29.81 -31.84
C ASP A 328 14.51 -29.23 -31.71
N ASP A 329 15.02 -29.13 -30.48
CA ASP A 329 16.40 -29.49 -30.11
C ASP A 329 16.79 -28.91 -28.74
N GLY A 330 16.45 -29.71 -27.72
CA GLY A 330 16.99 -29.57 -26.38
C GLY A 330 16.98 -30.93 -25.71
N GLU A 331 17.89 -31.81 -26.13
CA GLU A 331 18.15 -33.13 -25.52
C GLU A 331 18.34 -32.99 -24.00
N GLY A 332 17.26 -33.17 -23.25
CA GLY A 332 17.25 -32.97 -21.82
C GLY A 332 15.85 -32.85 -21.25
N ASN A 333 15.10 -33.97 -21.30
CA ASN A 333 13.91 -34.22 -20.49
C ASN A 333 12.55 -33.75 -21.06
N ALA A 334 12.34 -33.93 -22.37
CA ALA A 334 11.05 -33.69 -23.03
C ALA A 334 9.95 -34.71 -22.64
N GLU A 335 10.31 -35.95 -22.29
CA GLU A 335 9.31 -36.96 -21.86
C GLU A 335 8.75 -36.70 -20.44
N GLU A 336 9.50 -36.03 -19.57
CA GLU A 336 9.01 -35.68 -18.22
C GLU A 336 8.18 -34.39 -18.23
N ARG A 337 8.43 -33.46 -19.17
CA ARG A 337 7.58 -32.28 -19.44
C ARG A 337 6.32 -32.64 -20.22
N ARG A 338 6.39 -33.47 -21.27
CA ARG A 338 5.17 -33.97 -21.95
C ARG A 338 4.32 -34.84 -21.05
N ARG A 339 4.89 -35.65 -20.16
CA ARG A 339 4.08 -36.34 -19.13
C ARG A 339 3.52 -35.41 -18.05
N GLN A 340 4.13 -34.26 -17.79
CA GLN A 340 3.54 -33.23 -16.92
C GLN A 340 2.46 -32.42 -17.64
N ASP A 341 2.61 -32.12 -18.92
CA ASP A 341 1.61 -31.42 -19.73
C ASP A 341 0.44 -32.34 -20.13
N ASP A 342 0.69 -33.63 -20.38
CA ASP A 342 -0.34 -34.65 -20.65
C ASP A 342 -1.03 -35.14 -19.35
N ALA A 343 -0.35 -35.14 -18.20
CA ALA A 343 -1.00 -35.39 -16.91
C ALA A 343 -1.72 -34.13 -16.38
N ALA A 344 -1.24 -32.93 -16.71
CA ALA A 344 -1.95 -31.69 -16.43
C ALA A 344 -3.15 -31.51 -17.36
N SER A 345 -3.14 -32.03 -18.59
CA SER A 345 -4.29 -31.95 -19.50
C SER A 345 -5.45 -32.85 -19.07
N GLU A 346 -5.18 -34.00 -18.43
CA GLU A 346 -6.24 -34.85 -17.85
C GLU A 346 -6.82 -34.29 -16.53
N GLU A 347 -6.05 -33.55 -15.72
CA GLU A 347 -6.56 -32.81 -14.55
C GLU A 347 -7.12 -31.40 -14.89
N ALA A 348 -6.83 -30.86 -16.08
CA ALA A 348 -7.29 -29.55 -16.56
C ALA A 348 -8.68 -29.54 -17.22
N LEU A 349 -9.39 -30.67 -17.25
CA LEU A 349 -10.79 -30.76 -17.68
C LEU A 349 -11.80 -30.18 -16.65
N GLY A 350 -11.35 -29.26 -15.79
CA GLY A 350 -12.25 -28.45 -14.98
C GLY A 350 -12.92 -27.38 -15.85
N ALA A 351 -14.12 -26.94 -15.47
CA ALA A 351 -14.72 -25.77 -16.09
C ALA A 351 -13.74 -24.58 -16.01
N PRO A 352 -13.58 -23.79 -17.09
CA PRO A 352 -12.69 -22.64 -17.08
C PRO A 352 -13.11 -21.67 -15.97
N PHE A 353 -12.13 -21.03 -15.35
CA PHE A 353 -12.39 -19.97 -14.39
C PHE A 353 -12.91 -18.77 -15.16
N THR A 354 -14.07 -18.26 -14.76
CA THR A 354 -14.59 -17.02 -15.32
C THR A 354 -13.68 -15.86 -14.96
N GLN A 355 -13.72 -14.81 -15.76
CA GLN A 355 -13.17 -13.52 -15.40
C GLN A 355 -13.72 -13.05 -14.02
N PRO A 356 -12.97 -12.23 -13.28
CA PRO A 356 -13.46 -11.65 -12.02
C PRO A 356 -14.73 -10.82 -12.26
N THR A 357 -15.68 -10.90 -11.32
CA THR A 357 -16.94 -10.14 -11.42
C THR A 357 -16.68 -8.64 -11.31
N THR A 358 -17.47 -7.82 -12.00
CA THR A 358 -17.33 -6.35 -12.02
C THR A 358 -17.33 -5.76 -10.61
N ARG A 359 -18.19 -6.30 -9.72
CA ARG A 359 -18.19 -5.96 -8.29
C ARG A 359 -16.84 -6.23 -7.60
N GLN A 360 -16.22 -7.38 -7.82
CA GLN A 360 -14.94 -7.69 -7.17
C GLN A 360 -13.81 -6.81 -7.69
N VAL A 361 -13.85 -6.43 -8.97
CA VAL A 361 -12.92 -5.48 -9.57
C VAL A 361 -13.08 -4.10 -8.93
N ARG A 362 -14.32 -3.59 -8.81
CA ARG A 362 -14.61 -2.32 -8.14
C ARG A 362 -14.18 -2.33 -6.67
N ARG A 363 -14.48 -3.41 -5.94
CA ARG A 363 -14.01 -3.59 -4.55
C ARG A 363 -12.49 -3.56 -4.46
N ALA A 364 -11.79 -4.28 -5.33
CA ALA A 364 -10.33 -4.29 -5.36
C ALA A 364 -9.77 -2.89 -5.68
N ALA A 365 -10.37 -2.16 -6.64
CA ALA A 365 -10.00 -0.79 -6.97
C ALA A 365 -10.11 0.16 -5.77
N ARG A 366 -11.22 0.10 -5.04
CA ARG A 366 -11.45 0.89 -3.81
C ARG A 366 -10.44 0.59 -2.72
N VAL A 367 -10.17 -0.68 -2.46
CA VAL A 367 -9.18 -1.09 -1.45
C VAL A 367 -7.77 -0.68 -1.88
N LEU A 368 -7.43 -0.78 -3.17
CA LEU A 368 -6.17 -0.28 -3.70
C LEU A 368 -6.04 1.24 -3.59
N ARG A 369 -7.12 2.02 -3.79
CA ARG A 369 -7.11 3.47 -3.57
C ARG A 369 -6.70 3.82 -2.14
N ILE A 370 -7.28 3.14 -1.14
CA ILE A 370 -6.85 3.29 0.27
C ILE A 370 -5.38 2.90 0.45
N CYS A 371 -4.94 1.81 -0.20
CA CYS A 371 -3.57 1.32 -0.11
C CYS A 371 -2.55 2.33 -0.67
N TRP A 372 -2.84 2.91 -1.83
CA TRP A 372 -1.96 3.84 -2.55
C TRP A 372 -1.90 5.23 -1.94
N LEU A 373 -2.98 5.66 -1.30
CA LEU A 373 -3.03 6.96 -0.61
C LEU A 373 -2.71 6.84 0.88
N ASP A 374 -2.34 5.65 1.35
CA ASP A 374 -2.13 5.35 2.78
C ASP A 374 -3.29 5.89 3.64
N GLY A 375 -4.53 5.73 3.17
CA GLY A 375 -5.76 6.21 3.82
C GLY A 375 -5.93 7.73 3.92
N GLU A 376 -5.16 8.53 3.18
CA GLU A 376 -5.35 9.97 2.99
C GLU A 376 -6.38 10.21 1.87
N TYR A 377 -7.36 11.07 2.12
CA TYR A 377 -8.29 11.50 1.06
C TYR A 377 -7.65 12.59 0.21
N GLN A 378 -7.63 12.38 -1.10
CA GLN A 378 -7.29 13.39 -2.09
C GLN A 378 -8.38 13.40 -3.16
N CYS A 379 -8.86 14.60 -3.50
CA CYS A 379 -9.85 14.78 -4.56
C CYS A 379 -9.17 14.49 -5.90
N GLU A 380 -9.72 13.53 -6.65
CA GLU A 380 -9.18 13.12 -7.96
C GLU A 380 -9.96 13.76 -9.13
N VAL A 381 -10.88 14.68 -8.85
CA VAL A 381 -11.66 15.37 -9.87
C VAL A 381 -10.83 16.47 -10.50
N ASP A 382 -10.70 16.44 -11.84
CA ASP A 382 -10.04 17.48 -12.59
C ASP A 382 -11.04 18.58 -13.00
N PRO A 383 -10.91 19.82 -12.51
CA PRO A 383 -11.77 20.92 -12.92
C PRO A 383 -11.58 21.29 -14.40
N GLU A 384 -10.41 21.00 -14.99
CA GLU A 384 -10.09 21.30 -16.38
C GLU A 384 -10.98 20.53 -17.37
N GLU A 385 -11.61 19.42 -16.95
CA GLU A 385 -12.59 18.68 -17.75
C GLU A 385 -13.91 19.45 -17.92
N PHE A 386 -14.18 20.46 -17.10
CA PHE A 386 -15.47 21.17 -17.03
C PHE A 386 -15.42 22.61 -17.56
N TYR A 387 -14.28 23.28 -17.45
CA TYR A 387 -14.15 24.71 -17.79
C TYR A 387 -13.42 24.90 -19.12
N THR A 388 -13.94 25.80 -19.97
CA THR A 388 -13.24 26.22 -21.19
C THR A 388 -12.22 27.32 -20.89
N GLU A 389 -11.24 27.52 -21.78
CA GLU A 389 -10.27 28.62 -21.64
C GLU A 389 -10.97 29.99 -21.52
N GLU A 390 -12.04 30.20 -22.30
CA GLU A 390 -12.87 31.42 -22.26
C GLU A 390 -13.51 31.65 -20.88
N MET A 391 -14.05 30.60 -20.23
CA MET A 391 -14.61 30.71 -18.86
C MET A 391 -13.55 31.10 -17.82
N ILE A 392 -12.34 30.61 -17.97
CA ILE A 392 -11.24 30.89 -17.04
C ILE A 392 -10.77 32.34 -17.20
N GLU A 393 -10.71 32.83 -18.44
CA GLU A 393 -10.32 34.22 -18.74
C GLU A 393 -11.35 35.23 -18.24
N GLU A 394 -12.65 34.95 -18.39
CA GLU A 394 -13.70 35.85 -17.88
C GLU A 394 -13.74 35.90 -16.34
N ASP A 395 -13.66 34.77 -15.66
CA ASP A 395 -13.61 34.74 -14.18
C ASP A 395 -12.38 35.48 -13.64
N ALA A 396 -11.25 35.40 -14.35
CA ALA A 396 -10.05 36.18 -14.03
C ALA A 396 -10.28 37.68 -14.26
N ALA A 397 -10.90 38.08 -15.37
CA ALA A 397 -11.19 39.47 -15.71
C ALA A 397 -12.20 40.11 -14.74
N GLU A 398 -13.25 39.39 -14.33
CA GLU A 398 -14.20 39.85 -13.32
C GLU A 398 -13.51 40.06 -11.96
N SER A 399 -12.57 39.19 -11.60
CA SER A 399 -11.82 39.27 -10.35
C SER A 399 -10.83 40.46 -10.28
N ASP A 400 -10.42 40.99 -11.43
CA ASP A 400 -9.53 42.16 -11.57
C ASP A 400 -10.30 43.48 -11.78
N SER A 401 -11.62 43.42 -12.00
CA SER A 401 -12.48 44.60 -12.26
C SER A 401 -12.94 45.36 -11.01
N ASP A 402 -12.41 45.03 -9.83
CA ASP A 402 -12.74 45.71 -8.58
C ASP A 402 -12.25 47.19 -8.59
N ASP A 403 -13.22 48.12 -8.76
CA ASP A 403 -13.11 49.56 -8.57
C ASP A 403 -12.03 49.97 -7.54
N GLU A 404 -11.06 50.80 -7.96
CA GLU A 404 -9.94 51.32 -7.15
C GLU A 404 -10.36 52.05 -5.83
N ASP A 405 -11.65 52.29 -5.60
CA ASP A 405 -12.20 53.07 -4.49
C ASP A 405 -12.85 52.25 -3.34
N LYS A 406 -12.84 50.91 -3.38
CA LYS A 406 -13.33 50.08 -2.25
C LYS A 406 -12.19 49.33 -1.58
N ALA A 407 -12.10 49.47 -0.26
CA ALA A 407 -11.13 48.80 0.61
C ALA A 407 -10.99 47.31 0.27
N PRO A 408 -9.79 46.72 0.40
CA PRO A 408 -9.50 45.36 -0.06
C PRO A 408 -10.46 44.41 0.63
N LYS A 409 -11.48 43.95 -0.10
CA LYS A 409 -12.20 42.77 0.30
C LYS A 409 -11.19 41.65 0.13
N GLU A 410 -10.82 41.02 1.24
CA GLU A 410 -10.12 39.74 1.19
C GLU A 410 -10.81 38.88 0.13
N LYS A 411 -10.04 38.37 -0.86
CA LYS A 411 -10.55 37.46 -1.90
C LYS A 411 -11.17 36.24 -1.20
N LEU A 412 -12.45 36.33 -0.88
CA LEU A 412 -13.20 35.38 -0.05
C LEU A 412 -13.74 34.21 -0.88
N ILE A 413 -13.73 34.34 -2.21
CA ILE A 413 -14.16 33.32 -3.18
C ILE A 413 -12.93 32.96 -4.02
N PRO A 414 -12.51 31.68 -4.07
CA PRO A 414 -11.42 31.23 -4.94
C PRO A 414 -11.83 31.42 -6.40
N THR A 415 -10.92 31.92 -7.25
CA THR A 415 -11.14 31.97 -8.70
C THR A 415 -11.09 30.54 -9.29
N LEU A 416 -11.59 30.36 -10.51
CA LEU A 416 -11.46 29.10 -11.25
C LEU A 416 -9.99 28.69 -11.38
N ALA A 417 -9.10 29.66 -11.62
CA ALA A 417 -7.67 29.43 -11.65
C ALA A 417 -7.12 28.92 -10.30
N ASP A 418 -7.62 29.42 -9.16
CA ASP A 418 -7.25 28.92 -7.84
C ASP A 418 -7.74 27.48 -7.61
N GLU A 419 -8.93 27.13 -8.10
CA GLU A 419 -9.49 25.77 -8.03
C GLU A 419 -8.68 24.78 -8.88
N ILE A 420 -8.32 25.16 -10.12
CA ILE A 420 -7.46 24.37 -11.01
C ILE A 420 -6.08 24.15 -10.36
N ASN A 421 -5.48 25.21 -9.82
CA ASN A 421 -4.20 25.11 -9.11
C ASN A 421 -4.28 24.23 -7.86
N ALA A 422 -5.39 24.26 -7.13
CA ALA A 422 -5.61 23.39 -5.97
C ALA A 422 -5.75 21.92 -6.38
N ALA A 423 -6.49 21.64 -7.45
CA ALA A 423 -6.61 20.30 -8.02
C ALA A 423 -5.28 19.77 -8.57
N ALA A 424 -4.49 20.61 -9.24
CA ALA A 424 -3.14 20.27 -9.68
C ALA A 424 -2.22 19.89 -8.51
N LYS A 425 -2.26 20.64 -7.40
CA LYS A 425 -1.52 20.30 -6.16
C LYS A 425 -2.01 18.99 -5.54
N ALA A 426 -3.31 18.71 -5.57
CA ALA A 426 -3.86 17.45 -5.09
C ALA A 426 -3.37 16.27 -5.96
N ARG A 427 -3.33 16.42 -7.29
CA ARG A 427 -2.75 15.44 -8.22
C ARG A 427 -1.27 15.19 -7.93
N GLU A 428 -0.47 16.25 -7.77
CA GLU A 428 0.95 16.13 -7.38
C GLU A 428 1.11 15.37 -6.05
N ARG A 429 0.24 15.66 -5.07
CA ARG A 429 0.23 14.97 -3.78
C ARG A 429 -0.13 13.49 -3.91
N VAL A 430 -1.10 13.14 -4.75
CA VAL A 430 -1.48 11.75 -5.04
C VAL A 430 -0.29 10.99 -5.64
N GLU A 431 0.41 11.59 -6.60
CA GLU A 431 1.61 10.99 -7.20
C GLU A 431 2.74 10.84 -6.18
N GLU A 432 2.97 11.84 -5.33
CA GLU A 432 3.94 11.78 -4.24
C GLU A 432 3.65 10.59 -3.31
N LEU A 433 2.40 10.43 -2.87
CA LEU A 433 1.98 9.33 -1.99
C LEU A 433 2.15 7.96 -2.65
N ARG A 434 1.72 7.83 -3.92
CA ARG A 434 1.91 6.59 -4.70
C ARG A 434 3.39 6.21 -4.78
N ASN A 435 4.25 7.18 -5.07
CA ASN A 435 5.71 6.99 -5.11
C ASN A 435 6.28 6.60 -3.75
N ILE A 436 5.80 7.18 -2.64
CA ILE A 436 6.25 6.82 -1.29
C ILE A 436 5.84 5.37 -0.96
N VAL A 437 4.59 4.99 -1.25
CA VAL A 437 4.08 3.61 -1.06
C VAL A 437 4.90 2.62 -1.87
N GLU A 438 5.05 2.88 -3.17
CA GLU A 438 5.82 2.04 -4.08
C GLU A 438 7.25 1.82 -3.58
N ASN A 439 7.97 2.91 -3.28
CA ASN A 439 9.35 2.83 -2.83
C ASN A 439 9.47 2.09 -1.49
N GLN A 440 8.58 2.34 -0.53
CA GLN A 440 8.62 1.64 0.75
C GLN A 440 8.27 0.15 0.62
N VAL A 441 7.32 -0.22 -0.24
CA VAL A 441 6.99 -1.62 -0.51
C VAL A 441 8.18 -2.32 -1.18
N LYS A 442 8.79 -1.72 -2.21
CA LYS A 442 9.96 -2.27 -2.90
C LYS A 442 11.19 -2.42 -1.97
N GLN A 443 11.41 -1.47 -1.06
CA GLN A 443 12.58 -1.48 -0.15
C GLN A 443 12.38 -2.32 1.11
N ARG A 444 11.20 -2.27 1.73
CA ARG A 444 10.93 -2.87 3.05
C ARG A 444 10.07 -4.12 2.97
N GLY A 445 9.12 -4.19 2.05
CA GLY A 445 8.29 -5.37 1.78
C GLY A 445 8.96 -6.40 0.88
N GLY A 446 9.90 -5.94 0.06
CA GLY A 446 10.65 -6.77 -0.88
C GLY A 446 9.97 -6.88 -2.24
N ILE A 447 10.75 -7.31 -3.23
CA ILE A 447 10.37 -7.27 -4.64
C ILE A 447 9.22 -8.21 -4.98
N VAL A 448 9.06 -9.31 -4.24
CA VAL A 448 7.92 -10.23 -4.42
C VAL A 448 6.62 -9.52 -4.06
N MET A 449 6.59 -8.81 -2.92
CA MET A 449 5.40 -8.06 -2.51
C MET A 449 5.10 -6.92 -3.49
N TYR A 450 6.14 -6.21 -3.91
CA TYR A 450 6.04 -5.17 -4.93
C TYR A 450 5.44 -5.70 -6.25
N GLY A 451 5.96 -6.82 -6.77
CA GLY A 451 5.45 -7.43 -7.99
C GLY A 451 3.99 -7.86 -7.88
N VAL A 452 3.57 -8.44 -6.74
CA VAL A 452 2.14 -8.76 -6.51
C VAL A 452 1.28 -7.50 -6.43
N MET A 453 1.76 -6.43 -5.79
CA MET A 453 1.03 -5.16 -5.72
C MET A 453 0.85 -4.53 -7.11
N ARG A 454 1.90 -4.48 -7.93
CA ARG A 454 1.81 -3.99 -9.32
C ARG A 454 0.89 -4.86 -10.16
N PHE A 455 0.97 -6.19 -10.03
CA PHE A 455 0.09 -7.10 -10.75
C PHE A 455 -1.40 -6.87 -10.44
N VAL A 456 -1.78 -6.78 -9.17
CA VAL A 456 -3.20 -6.55 -8.80
C VAL A 456 -3.66 -5.18 -9.32
N THR A 457 -2.80 -4.16 -9.20
CA THR A 457 -3.12 -2.81 -9.69
C THR A 457 -3.33 -2.80 -11.20
N ALA A 458 -2.41 -3.40 -11.96
CA ALA A 458 -2.49 -3.48 -13.41
C ALA A 458 -3.66 -4.36 -13.88
N ALA A 459 -3.97 -5.44 -13.17
CA ALA A 459 -5.13 -6.29 -13.44
C ALA A 459 -6.46 -5.53 -13.30
N VAL A 460 -6.60 -4.74 -12.24
CA VAL A 460 -7.79 -3.90 -12.01
C VAL A 460 -7.89 -2.81 -13.06
N ALA A 461 -6.79 -2.08 -13.32
CA ALA A 461 -6.75 -1.03 -14.33
C ALA A 461 -7.09 -1.56 -15.73
N TYR A 462 -6.50 -2.69 -16.13
CA TYR A 462 -6.78 -3.30 -17.43
C TYR A 462 -8.25 -3.71 -17.56
N ARG A 463 -8.83 -4.29 -16.51
CA ARG A 463 -10.25 -4.62 -16.53
C ARG A 463 -11.14 -3.39 -16.64
N GLN A 464 -10.88 -2.35 -15.84
CA GLN A 464 -11.67 -1.12 -15.86
C GLN A 464 -11.58 -0.38 -17.19
N ALA A 465 -10.38 -0.27 -17.76
CA ALA A 465 -10.17 0.36 -19.06
C ALA A 465 -10.90 -0.40 -20.17
N ARG A 466 -10.83 -1.74 -20.14
CA ARG A 466 -11.55 -2.60 -21.08
C ARG A 466 -13.06 -2.43 -20.96
N ASP A 467 -13.61 -2.46 -19.74
CA ASP A 467 -15.05 -2.31 -19.52
C ASP A 467 -15.53 -0.91 -19.96
N ALA A 468 -14.71 0.14 -19.81
CA ALA A 468 -14.99 1.48 -20.30
C ALA A 468 -15.03 1.58 -21.84
N VAL A 469 -14.14 0.86 -22.55
CA VAL A 469 -14.16 0.75 -24.02
C VAL A 469 -15.41 0.00 -24.48
N VAL A 470 -15.73 -1.14 -23.86
CA VAL A 470 -16.92 -1.93 -24.20
C VAL A 470 -18.19 -1.10 -24.03
N GLN A 471 -18.32 -0.38 -22.90
CA GLN A 471 -19.46 0.50 -22.66
C GLN A 471 -19.56 1.60 -23.74
N GLN A 472 -18.44 2.28 -24.05
CA GLN A 472 -18.43 3.33 -25.06
C GLN A 472 -18.85 2.81 -26.45
N ARG A 473 -18.36 1.63 -26.84
CA ARG A 473 -18.74 0.99 -28.11
C ARG A 473 -20.23 0.63 -28.14
N GLN A 474 -20.78 0.12 -27.03
CA GLN A 474 -22.21 -0.16 -26.91
C GLN A 474 -23.05 1.12 -27.03
N ASP A 475 -22.66 2.19 -26.34
CA ASP A 475 -23.36 3.49 -26.38
C ASP A 475 -23.36 4.09 -27.80
N MET A 476 -22.32 3.81 -28.59
CA MET A 476 -22.22 4.18 -30.00
C MET A 476 -22.92 3.23 -30.98
N GLY A 477 -23.41 2.08 -30.51
CA GLY A 477 -23.99 1.03 -31.36
C GLY A 477 -22.97 0.33 -32.27
N LEU A 478 -21.69 0.35 -31.92
CA LEU A 478 -20.62 -0.36 -32.62
C LEU A 478 -20.64 -1.85 -32.28
N SER A 479 -20.20 -2.70 -33.21
CA SER A 479 -20.05 -4.13 -32.95
C SER A 479 -18.94 -4.37 -31.92
N LEU A 480 -19.17 -5.31 -31.01
CA LEU A 480 -18.16 -5.80 -30.09
C LEU A 480 -17.38 -6.94 -30.74
N ASP A 481 -16.10 -7.06 -30.41
CA ASP A 481 -15.28 -8.13 -30.94
C ASP A 481 -15.77 -9.49 -30.41
N ASP A 482 -15.90 -10.50 -31.28
CA ASP A 482 -16.49 -11.82 -30.96
C ASP A 482 -15.75 -12.59 -29.83
N LEU A 483 -14.55 -12.13 -29.46
CA LEU A 483 -13.70 -12.72 -28.43
C LEU A 483 -13.86 -12.07 -27.04
N ASP A 484 -14.57 -10.96 -26.94
CA ASP A 484 -14.71 -10.22 -25.68
C ASP A 484 -15.88 -10.72 -24.83
N GLU A 485 -15.58 -11.36 -23.70
CA GLU A 485 -16.59 -11.71 -22.69
C GLU A 485 -17.22 -10.44 -22.08
N LEU A 486 -18.47 -10.14 -22.39
CA LEU A 486 -19.15 -8.93 -21.89
C LEU A 486 -18.99 -8.74 -20.37
N PRO A 487 -18.86 -7.49 -19.89
CA PRO A 487 -18.99 -7.18 -18.47
C PRO A 487 -20.28 -7.78 -17.93
N GLU A 488 -20.23 -8.36 -16.73
CA GLU A 488 -21.43 -8.86 -16.07
C GLU A 488 -22.37 -7.69 -15.75
N ASP A 489 -23.67 -7.90 -15.95
CA ASP A 489 -24.68 -6.92 -15.55
C ASP A 489 -24.76 -6.85 -14.03
N GLU A 490 -24.33 -5.73 -13.47
CA GLU A 490 -24.29 -5.51 -12.03
C GLU A 490 -25.68 -5.36 -11.39
N ALA A 491 -26.70 -5.00 -12.18
CA ALA A 491 -28.08 -4.95 -11.71
C ALA A 491 -28.61 -6.37 -11.40
N GLU A 492 -28.08 -7.38 -12.08
CA GLU A 492 -28.46 -8.78 -11.89
C GLU A 492 -27.62 -9.50 -10.81
N ASP A 493 -26.57 -8.88 -10.26
CA ASP A 493 -25.73 -9.50 -9.21
C ASP A 493 -26.47 -9.51 -7.85
N PRO A 494 -26.92 -10.68 -7.34
CA PRO A 494 -27.68 -10.79 -6.09
C PRO A 494 -26.85 -10.49 -4.83
N MET A 495 -25.57 -10.18 -5.01
CA MET A 495 -24.59 -9.94 -3.97
C MET A 495 -23.97 -8.54 -4.15
N ASN A 496 -24.58 -7.67 -4.96
CA ASN A 496 -24.25 -6.26 -5.10
C ASN A 496 -25.15 -5.39 -4.20
N ASP A 497 -24.56 -4.68 -3.23
CA ASP A 497 -25.31 -3.77 -2.35
C ASP A 497 -25.74 -2.49 -3.07
N GLU A 498 -25.02 -2.09 -4.12
CA GLU A 498 -25.30 -0.89 -4.90
C GLU A 498 -26.46 -1.07 -5.89
N ALA A 499 -26.85 -2.31 -6.19
CA ALA A 499 -28.02 -2.63 -7.00
C ALA A 499 -29.34 -2.56 -6.22
N LEU A 500 -29.30 -2.43 -4.89
CA LEU A 500 -30.48 -2.38 -4.02
C LEU A 500 -31.05 -0.95 -3.90
N VAL A 501 -31.23 -0.32 -5.06
CA VAL A 501 -31.89 0.99 -5.19
C VAL A 501 -33.27 0.74 -5.81
N ASP A 502 -34.31 1.26 -5.18
CA ASP A 502 -35.68 1.17 -5.71
C ASP A 502 -35.78 2.02 -7.00
N GLU A 503 -36.14 1.38 -8.11
CA GLU A 503 -36.27 2.02 -9.42
C GLU A 503 -37.33 3.13 -9.46
N GLU A 504 -38.37 3.07 -8.62
CA GLU A 504 -39.45 4.04 -8.61
C GLU A 504 -39.18 5.24 -7.70
N THR A 505 -38.46 5.04 -6.60
CA THR A 505 -38.21 6.09 -5.60
C THR A 505 -36.77 6.62 -5.60
N GLY A 506 -35.83 5.87 -6.19
CA GLY A 506 -34.40 6.15 -6.10
C GLY A 506 -33.82 6.00 -4.70
N GLU A 507 -34.62 5.50 -3.73
CA GLU A 507 -34.19 5.28 -2.35
C GLU A 507 -33.48 3.92 -2.23
N LEU A 508 -32.43 3.88 -1.41
CA LEU A 508 -31.74 2.63 -1.08
C LEU A 508 -32.64 1.76 -0.19
N ASP A 509 -32.83 0.49 -0.56
CA ASP A 509 -33.44 -0.51 0.32
C ASP A 509 -32.49 -0.81 1.48
N MET A 510 -32.58 0.00 2.52
CA MET A 510 -31.73 -0.10 3.71
C MET A 510 -31.86 -1.46 4.40
N VAL A 511 -33.00 -2.14 4.28
CA VAL A 511 -33.22 -3.47 4.89
C VAL A 511 -32.49 -4.54 4.07
N GLY A 512 -32.63 -4.50 2.75
CA GLY A 512 -31.89 -5.36 1.83
C GLY A 512 -30.38 -5.19 1.96
N VAL A 513 -29.91 -3.93 2.01
CA VAL A 513 -28.49 -3.60 2.18
C VAL A 513 -27.96 -4.15 3.50
N GLN A 514 -28.68 -3.98 4.62
CA GLN A 514 -28.28 -4.53 5.92
C GLN A 514 -28.22 -6.07 5.89
N ALA A 515 -29.23 -6.74 5.33
CA ALA A 515 -29.24 -8.20 5.22
C ALA A 515 -28.06 -8.72 4.37
N LEU A 516 -27.73 -8.01 3.29
CA LEU A 516 -26.60 -8.33 2.44
C LEU A 516 -25.27 -8.08 3.15
N GLN A 517 -25.13 -6.98 3.89
CA GLN A 517 -23.96 -6.68 4.71
C GLN A 517 -23.76 -7.70 5.86
N GLU A 518 -24.82 -8.22 6.48
CA GLU A 518 -24.72 -9.29 7.47
C GLU A 518 -24.21 -10.61 6.85
N ARG A 519 -24.64 -10.87 5.61
CA ARG A 519 -24.21 -12.04 4.83
C ARG A 519 -22.75 -11.93 4.39
N LEU A 520 -22.39 -10.83 3.72
CA LEU A 520 -21.08 -10.61 3.09
C LEU A 520 -20.02 -10.05 4.03
N GLY A 521 -20.42 -9.40 5.13
CA GLY A 521 -19.56 -8.55 5.95
C GLY A 521 -19.41 -7.14 5.36
N VAL A 522 -18.89 -6.23 6.20
CA VAL A 522 -18.56 -4.85 5.81
C VAL A 522 -17.06 -4.73 5.67
N ASP A 523 -16.62 -4.22 4.53
CA ASP A 523 -15.22 -3.89 4.25
C ASP A 523 -14.99 -2.41 4.62
N THR A 524 -14.22 -2.16 5.68
CA THR A 524 -13.98 -0.82 6.20
C THR A 524 -13.22 0.07 5.24
N GLU A 525 -12.27 -0.51 4.50
CA GLU A 525 -11.45 0.19 3.52
C GLU A 525 -12.28 0.50 2.27
N GLU A 526 -13.10 -0.46 1.81
CA GLU A 526 -14.05 -0.22 0.73
C GLU A 526 -15.06 0.88 1.11
N ALA A 527 -15.64 0.82 2.31
CA ALA A 527 -16.63 1.78 2.77
C ALA A 527 -16.05 3.20 2.92
N LEU A 528 -14.79 3.32 3.34
CA LEU A 528 -14.08 4.60 3.35
C LEU A 528 -13.88 5.13 1.93
N ALA A 529 -13.47 4.29 0.98
CA ALA A 529 -13.33 4.69 -0.42
C ALA A 529 -14.68 5.07 -1.06
N LYS A 530 -15.78 4.39 -0.71
CA LYS A 530 -17.14 4.77 -1.15
C LYS A 530 -17.50 6.20 -0.70
N ILE A 531 -17.13 6.58 0.53
CA ILE A 531 -17.31 7.97 1.02
C ILE A 531 -16.51 8.95 0.16
N TRP A 532 -15.26 8.60 -0.19
CA TRP A 532 -14.43 9.43 -1.07
C TRP A 532 -15.04 9.59 -2.47
N GLU A 533 -15.55 8.50 -3.06
CA GLU A 533 -16.26 8.55 -4.35
C GLU A 533 -17.50 9.43 -4.30
N ILE A 534 -18.26 9.41 -3.19
CA ILE A 534 -19.42 10.30 -3.00
C ILE A 534 -18.98 11.76 -2.95
N ARG A 535 -17.86 12.07 -2.27
CA ARG A 535 -17.30 13.42 -2.25
C ARG A 535 -16.85 13.86 -3.64
N ASP A 536 -16.11 13.01 -4.35
CA ASP A 536 -15.66 13.27 -5.72
C ASP A 536 -16.87 13.50 -6.65
N ARG A 537 -17.95 12.71 -6.51
CA ARG A 537 -19.18 12.89 -7.29
C ARG A 537 -19.84 14.24 -7.04
N ARG A 538 -20.02 14.64 -5.79
CA ARG A 538 -20.58 15.97 -5.47
C ARG A 538 -19.70 17.10 -6.00
N GLN A 539 -18.38 16.91 -5.97
CA GLN A 539 -17.46 17.90 -6.52
C GLN A 539 -17.60 18.01 -8.04
N ARG A 540 -17.72 16.88 -8.77
CA ARG A 540 -18.03 16.88 -10.20
C ARG A 540 -19.36 17.58 -10.50
N GLU A 541 -20.41 17.26 -9.73
CA GLU A 541 -21.73 17.90 -9.88
C GLU A 541 -21.62 19.42 -9.65
N ALA A 542 -20.89 19.85 -8.63
CA ALA A 542 -20.64 21.27 -8.36
C ALA A 542 -19.91 21.97 -9.50
N TYR A 543 -18.84 21.36 -10.03
CA TYR A 543 -18.12 21.91 -11.19
C TYR A 543 -18.98 21.94 -12.44
N SER A 544 -19.75 20.90 -12.72
CA SER A 544 -20.66 20.87 -13.87
C SER A 544 -21.74 21.97 -13.78
N MET A 545 -22.30 22.20 -12.60
CA MET A 545 -23.30 23.24 -12.38
C MET A 545 -22.68 24.64 -12.51
N LYS A 546 -21.47 24.84 -11.98
CA LYS A 546 -20.72 26.09 -12.09
C LYS A 546 -20.35 26.40 -13.54
N ALA A 547 -19.87 25.40 -14.29
CA ALA A 547 -19.58 25.52 -15.72
C ALA A 547 -20.83 25.87 -16.53
N ILE A 548 -21.97 25.21 -16.27
CA ILE A 548 -23.25 25.54 -16.93
C ILE A 548 -23.70 26.96 -16.61
N SER A 549 -23.53 27.44 -15.37
CA SER A 549 -23.87 28.82 -15.02
C SER A 549 -22.98 29.85 -15.70
N LEU A 550 -21.67 29.57 -15.80
CA LEU A 550 -20.70 30.45 -16.48
C LEU A 550 -20.95 30.48 -17.98
N GLN A 551 -21.21 29.33 -18.62
CA GLN A 551 -21.58 29.30 -20.04
C GLN A 551 -22.82 30.15 -20.31
N ARG A 552 -23.82 30.12 -19.42
CA ARG A 552 -25.01 30.97 -19.57
C ARG A 552 -24.73 32.46 -19.39
N GLN A 553 -23.72 32.82 -18.60
CA GLN A 553 -23.30 34.21 -18.43
C GLN A 553 -22.56 34.70 -19.68
N LEU A 554 -21.62 33.91 -20.18
CA LEU A 554 -20.93 34.09 -21.47
C LEU A 554 -21.91 34.27 -22.65
N ASP A 555 -22.88 33.35 -22.75
CA ASP A 555 -23.88 33.40 -23.82
C ASP A 555 -24.78 34.66 -23.69
N ALA A 556 -25.00 35.17 -22.48
CA ALA A 556 -25.82 36.36 -22.24
C ALA A 556 -25.04 37.68 -22.42
N SER A 557 -23.75 37.73 -22.08
CA SER A 557 -22.88 38.90 -22.32
C SER A 557 -22.59 39.08 -23.81
N GLY A 558 -22.49 37.99 -24.58
CA GLY A 558 -22.30 38.04 -26.03
C GLY A 558 -23.52 38.54 -26.84
N GLU A 559 -24.74 38.46 -26.30
CA GLU A 559 -25.95 38.97 -26.97
C GLU A 559 -26.14 40.48 -26.79
N GLU A 560 -25.54 41.12 -25.78
CA GLU A 560 -25.67 42.57 -25.54
C GLU A 560 -24.73 43.42 -26.41
N ASP A 561 -23.62 42.86 -26.92
CA ASP A 561 -22.67 43.58 -27.79
C ASP A 561 -23.11 43.61 -29.28
N ASP A 562 -24.00 42.72 -29.72
CA ASP A 562 -24.48 42.66 -31.11
C ASP A 562 -25.66 43.63 -31.41
N GLU A 563 -26.31 44.21 -30.38
CA GLU A 563 -27.43 45.15 -30.58
C GLU A 563 -27.02 46.63 -30.69
N GLU A 564 -25.75 47.01 -30.46
CA GLU A 564 -25.30 48.40 -30.54
C GLU A 564 -24.71 48.83 -31.91
N GLU A 565 -24.46 47.93 -32.87
CA GLU A 565 -23.88 48.30 -34.18
C GLU A 565 -24.87 48.60 -35.32
N GLU A 566 -26.18 48.40 -35.16
CA GLU A 566 -27.19 48.77 -36.19
C GLU A 566 -27.83 50.16 -36.00
N GLY A 567 -27.20 51.05 -35.22
CA GLY A 567 -27.79 52.32 -34.78
C GLY A 567 -27.26 53.63 -35.37
N GLU A 568 -26.23 53.66 -36.23
CA GLU A 568 -25.70 54.92 -36.79
C GLU A 568 -25.34 54.84 -38.28
N SER A 569 -26.34 54.63 -39.14
CA SER A 569 -26.21 55.02 -40.55
C SER A 569 -27.51 55.54 -41.16
N GLU A 570 -28.21 56.46 -40.49
CA GLU A 570 -29.23 57.28 -41.16
C GLU A 570 -29.48 58.62 -40.44
N ALA A 571 -28.60 59.61 -40.67
CA ALA A 571 -28.93 61.02 -40.49
C ALA A 571 -28.08 61.93 -41.39
N ALA A 572 -28.77 62.43 -42.42
CA ALA A 572 -28.61 63.67 -43.20
C ALA A 572 -27.39 64.61 -42.97
#